data_AF-A0A554RTK4-F1
#
_entry.id   AF-A0A554RTK4-F1
#
_cell.length_a   1.000
_cell.length_b   1.000
_cell.length_c   1.000
_cell.angle_alpha   90.00
_cell.angle_beta   90.00
_cell.angle_gamma   90.00
#
_symmetry.space_group_name_H-M   'P 1'
#
loop_
_entity.id
_entity.type
_entity.pdbx_description
1 polymer ?
#
loop_
_entity_poly.entity_id
_entity_poly.type
_entity_poly.pdbx_seq_one_letter_code
_entity_poly.pdbx_strand_id
1 'polypeptide(L)'
;MVNKAFQKSDFSLVAVGQQKNKSTVFEFKFNADPKWRFVPTVLVSAEELLDGKKKCNPCYLRFFEIKNAPEVKALPWMAQYDLSARLLPAIDNAYATIESVGREHIDPAFRFDYKRQWEGEKTLFGNAFVGLSLPSLKENIVRAYQSAGFQPIEGEAPPKAPELTLAFSFPVDPAKEGGVVYKVKVLSQYDADGHCYPCEVIEYFDPHQQLPPAGLSGVVSRASLESRFTAARNAAYESMRTDLERYLRPRSVFSVPPKPAPLGSPRPPPMPVAAT
;
A
#
# COMPACT_ATOMS: atom_id res chain seq x y z
N MET A 1 -32.82 8.00 -9.06
CA MET A 1 -31.77 8.78 -8.35
C MET A 1 -30.38 8.16 -8.56
N VAL A 2 -30.29 6.84 -8.44
CA VAL A 2 -29.07 6.03 -8.57
C VAL A 2 -28.31 6.31 -9.87
N ASN A 3 -28.97 6.24 -11.03
CA ASN A 3 -28.33 6.49 -12.33
C ASN A 3 -27.57 7.83 -12.39
N LYS A 4 -28.20 8.94 -11.98
CA LYS A 4 -27.57 10.26 -12.02
C LYS A 4 -26.35 10.36 -11.09
N ALA A 5 -26.37 9.71 -9.94
CA ALA A 5 -25.25 9.75 -8.99
C ALA A 5 -24.03 8.96 -9.51
N PHE A 6 -24.28 7.80 -10.12
CA PHE A 6 -23.24 7.01 -10.79
C PHE A 6 -22.69 7.74 -12.02
N GLN A 7 -23.54 8.35 -12.85
CA GLN A 7 -23.10 9.16 -13.99
C GLN A 7 -22.19 10.33 -13.59
N LYS A 8 -22.49 10.99 -12.46
CA LYS A 8 -21.65 12.06 -11.91
C LYS A 8 -20.32 11.56 -11.34
N SER A 9 -20.18 10.25 -11.10
CA SER A 9 -19.00 9.61 -10.53
C SER A 9 -18.28 8.76 -11.58
N ASP A 10 -18.28 9.20 -12.83
CA ASP A 10 -17.58 8.54 -13.95
C ASP A 10 -18.07 7.13 -14.30
N PHE A 11 -19.37 6.87 -14.17
CA PHE A 11 -19.98 5.63 -14.68
C PHE A 11 -20.93 5.87 -15.85
N SER A 12 -20.98 4.91 -16.77
CA SER A 12 -21.96 4.85 -17.85
C SER A 12 -22.97 3.74 -17.59
N LEU A 13 -24.27 4.05 -17.65
CA LEU A 13 -25.32 3.04 -17.53
C LEU A 13 -25.29 2.11 -18.73
N VAL A 14 -25.27 0.80 -18.47
CA VAL A 14 -25.31 -0.26 -19.48
C VAL A 14 -26.71 -0.85 -19.59
N ALA A 15 -27.27 -1.26 -18.46
CA ALA A 15 -28.57 -1.93 -18.44
C ALA A 15 -29.31 -1.67 -17.13
N VAL A 16 -30.63 -1.87 -17.17
CA VAL A 16 -31.51 -1.84 -16.00
C VAL A 16 -32.38 -3.07 -16.07
N GLY A 17 -32.34 -3.90 -15.02
CA GLY A 17 -33.14 -5.12 -14.91
C GLY A 17 -33.99 -5.11 -13.65
N GLN A 18 -35.22 -5.63 -13.72
CA GLN A 18 -36.04 -5.89 -12.54
C GLN A 18 -35.83 -7.32 -12.05
N GLN A 19 -35.56 -7.47 -10.75
CA GLN A 19 -35.51 -8.77 -10.10
C GLN A 19 -36.90 -9.19 -9.60
N LYS A 20 -37.07 -10.51 -9.40
CA LYS A 20 -38.32 -11.13 -8.93
C LYS A 20 -38.81 -10.58 -7.58
N ASN A 21 -37.93 -9.98 -6.80
CA ASN A 21 -38.21 -9.34 -5.51
C ASN A 21 -38.59 -7.84 -5.60
N LYS A 22 -38.89 -7.32 -6.80
CA LYS A 22 -39.14 -5.90 -7.10
C LYS A 22 -37.94 -4.96 -6.91
N SER A 23 -36.74 -5.47 -6.64
CA SER A 23 -35.53 -4.66 -6.72
C SER A 23 -35.15 -4.41 -8.18
N THR A 24 -34.64 -3.22 -8.45
CA THR A 24 -34.10 -2.81 -9.75
C THR A 24 -32.59 -2.90 -9.68
N VAL A 25 -31.97 -3.67 -10.56
CA VAL A 25 -30.52 -3.77 -10.70
C VAL A 25 -30.08 -2.88 -11.85
N PHE A 26 -29.21 -1.94 -11.54
CA PHE A 26 -28.52 -1.11 -12.51
C PHE A 26 -27.15 -1.72 -12.80
N GLU A 27 -26.83 -1.93 -14.06
CA GLU A 27 -25.50 -2.32 -14.51
C GLU A 27 -24.78 -1.08 -15.04
N PHE A 28 -23.64 -0.76 -14.45
CA PHE A 28 -22.81 0.37 -14.83
C PHE A 28 -21.45 -0.10 -15.31
N LYS A 29 -20.93 0.57 -16.33
CA LYS A 29 -19.54 0.47 -16.77
C LYS A 29 -18.78 1.64 -16.17
N PHE A 30 -17.66 1.38 -15.50
CA PHE A 30 -16.79 2.46 -15.05
C PHE A 30 -16.09 3.09 -16.26
N ASN A 31 -16.07 4.41 -16.38
CA ASN A 31 -15.35 5.11 -17.44
C ASN A 31 -13.85 5.11 -17.11
N ALA A 32 -13.25 3.93 -17.20
CA ALA A 32 -11.83 3.70 -17.03
C ALA A 32 -11.01 4.49 -18.05
N ASP A 33 -9.77 4.80 -17.69
CA ASP A 33 -8.79 5.40 -18.59
C ASP A 33 -8.72 4.59 -19.91
N PRO A 34 -8.72 5.22 -21.09
CA PRO A 34 -8.63 4.50 -22.38
C PRO A 34 -7.41 3.57 -22.47
N LYS A 35 -6.37 3.82 -21.68
CA LYS A 35 -5.18 2.96 -21.58
C LYS A 35 -5.47 1.62 -20.92
N TRP A 36 -6.56 1.50 -20.17
CA TRP A 36 -6.94 0.25 -19.52
C TRP A 36 -7.70 -0.64 -20.50
N ARG A 37 -7.10 -1.78 -20.81
CA ARG A 37 -7.77 -2.82 -21.62
C ARG A 37 -8.96 -3.43 -20.90
N PHE A 38 -9.01 -3.30 -19.58
CA PHE A 38 -10.04 -3.85 -18.73
C PHE A 38 -10.97 -2.74 -18.23
N VAL A 39 -12.28 -2.97 -18.30
CA VAL A 39 -13.27 -2.03 -17.79
C VAL A 39 -14.16 -2.68 -16.73
N PRO A 40 -14.13 -2.19 -15.47
CA PRO A 40 -15.00 -2.70 -14.43
C PRO A 40 -16.47 -2.52 -14.75
N THR A 41 -17.24 -3.57 -14.45
CA THR A 41 -18.71 -3.52 -14.48
C THR A 41 -19.23 -3.63 -13.05
N VAL A 42 -19.95 -2.61 -12.61
CA VAL A 42 -20.55 -2.54 -11.28
C VAL A 42 -22.04 -2.78 -11.38
N LEU A 43 -22.52 -3.80 -10.69
CA LEU A 43 -23.94 -4.05 -10.49
C LEU A 43 -24.38 -3.36 -9.21
N VAL A 44 -25.50 -2.67 -9.26
CA VAL A 44 -26.05 -1.91 -8.14
C VAL A 44 -27.52 -2.26 -8.02
N SER A 45 -27.90 -2.95 -6.95
CA SER A 45 -29.30 -3.26 -6.68
C SER A 45 -29.93 -2.16 -5.84
N ALA A 46 -31.04 -1.59 -6.29
CA ALA A 46 -31.83 -0.61 -5.57
C ALA A 46 -33.32 -0.97 -5.56
N GLU A 47 -33.99 -0.74 -4.44
CA GLU A 47 -35.46 -0.79 -4.36
C GLU A 47 -36.05 0.59 -4.67
N GLU A 48 -36.40 0.89 -5.91
CA GLU A 48 -37.12 2.15 -6.22
C GLU A 48 -38.63 1.99 -5.99
N LEU A 49 -39.06 1.76 -4.73
CA LEU A 49 -40.47 1.83 -4.33
C LEU A 49 -40.75 3.17 -3.63
N LEU A 50 -41.07 4.18 -4.44
CA LEU A 50 -41.68 5.41 -3.95
C LEU A 50 -43.12 5.08 -3.53
N ASP A 51 -43.48 5.41 -2.28
CA ASP A 51 -44.86 5.31 -1.81
C ASP A 51 -45.75 6.36 -2.51
N GLY A 52 -47.06 6.25 -2.31
CA GLY A 52 -48.04 7.18 -2.89
C GLY A 52 -47.87 8.66 -2.48
N LYS A 53 -46.97 8.96 -1.54
CA LYS A 53 -46.59 10.31 -1.10
C LYS A 53 -45.20 10.74 -1.60
N LYS A 54 -44.61 10.00 -2.56
CA LYS A 54 -43.23 10.17 -3.04
C LYS A 54 -42.16 10.00 -1.96
N LYS A 55 -42.49 9.41 -0.81
CA LYS A 55 -41.52 9.02 0.21
C LYS A 55 -41.05 7.62 -0.10
N CYS A 56 -39.76 7.35 0.06
CA CYS A 56 -39.25 6.05 -0.33
C CYS A 56 -39.17 5.10 0.86
N ASN A 57 -39.87 3.97 0.76
CA ASN A 57 -39.96 2.97 1.80
C ASN A 57 -39.88 1.57 1.19
N PRO A 58 -38.71 0.90 1.11
CA PRO A 58 -37.36 1.34 1.41
C PRO A 58 -36.54 1.61 0.12
N CYS A 59 -36.02 2.83 -0.08
CA CYS A 59 -35.04 3.10 -1.14
C CYS A 59 -33.64 2.58 -0.76
N TYR A 60 -33.48 1.29 -0.51
CA TYR A 60 -32.14 0.76 -0.24
C TYR A 60 -31.41 0.42 -1.52
N LEU A 61 -30.18 0.90 -1.62
CA LEU A 61 -29.12 0.20 -2.33
C LEU A 61 -28.82 -1.06 -1.51
N ARG A 62 -29.18 -2.24 -2.02
CA ARG A 62 -29.01 -3.51 -1.30
C ARG A 62 -27.56 -3.99 -1.33
N PHE A 63 -26.92 -3.83 -2.48
CA PHE A 63 -25.54 -4.24 -2.68
C PHE A 63 -24.96 -3.54 -3.90
N PHE A 64 -23.63 -3.47 -3.93
CA PHE A 64 -22.90 -3.38 -5.18
C PHE A 64 -22.02 -4.61 -5.36
N GLU A 65 -21.82 -5.03 -6.60
CA GLU A 65 -20.94 -6.13 -6.98
C GLU A 65 -20.09 -5.69 -8.17
N ILE A 66 -18.80 -6.00 -8.14
CA ILE A 66 -17.93 -5.85 -9.32
C ILE A 66 -18.01 -7.18 -10.08
N LYS A 67 -18.82 -7.23 -11.13
CA LYS A 67 -19.16 -8.45 -11.89
C LYS A 67 -17.93 -9.19 -12.40
N ASN A 68 -16.90 -8.44 -12.78
CA ASN A 68 -15.63 -8.94 -13.30
C ASN A 68 -14.49 -8.84 -12.27
N ALA A 69 -14.80 -8.96 -10.97
CA ALA A 69 -13.79 -9.00 -9.90
C ALA A 69 -12.70 -10.08 -10.09
N PRO A 70 -12.98 -11.31 -10.59
CA PRO A 70 -11.93 -12.30 -10.84
C PRO A 70 -10.90 -11.84 -11.88
N GLU A 71 -11.36 -11.16 -12.94
CA GLU A 71 -10.50 -10.59 -13.97
C GLU A 71 -9.63 -9.46 -13.40
N VAL A 72 -10.18 -8.63 -12.50
CA VAL A 72 -9.40 -7.66 -11.73
C VAL A 72 -8.30 -8.35 -10.93
N LYS A 73 -8.63 -9.40 -10.17
CA LYS A 73 -7.66 -10.13 -9.34
C LYS A 73 -6.55 -10.81 -10.15
N ALA A 74 -6.77 -11.07 -11.44
CA ALA A 74 -5.77 -11.64 -12.33
C ALA A 74 -4.80 -10.59 -12.91
N LEU A 75 -5.09 -9.29 -12.78
CA LEU A 75 -4.19 -8.23 -13.24
C LEU A 75 -2.90 -8.19 -12.39
N PRO A 76 -1.79 -7.66 -12.91
CA PRO A 76 -0.66 -7.27 -12.06
C PRO A 76 -1.16 -6.34 -10.96
N TRP A 77 -0.64 -6.50 -9.74
CA TRP A 77 -1.18 -5.81 -8.56
C TRP A 77 -1.21 -4.27 -8.71
N MET A 78 -0.28 -3.67 -9.47
CA MET A 78 -0.31 -2.23 -9.75
C MET A 78 -1.50 -1.83 -10.60
N ALA A 79 -1.83 -2.62 -11.61
CA ALA A 79 -3.04 -2.41 -12.39
C ALA A 79 -4.29 -2.65 -11.52
N GLN A 80 -4.27 -3.63 -10.60
CA GLN A 80 -5.34 -3.79 -9.60
C GLN A 80 -5.48 -2.55 -8.73
N TYR A 81 -4.37 -1.96 -8.32
CA TYR A 81 -4.37 -0.79 -7.48
C TYR A 81 -4.82 0.45 -8.21
N ASP A 82 -4.25 0.77 -9.37
CA ASP A 82 -4.61 1.97 -10.14
C ASP A 82 -6.11 1.94 -10.45
N LEU A 83 -6.63 0.76 -10.76
CA LEU A 83 -8.05 0.47 -10.88
C LEU A 83 -8.81 0.74 -9.59
N SER A 84 -8.42 0.13 -8.48
CA SER A 84 -9.11 0.26 -7.19
C SER A 84 -9.09 1.68 -6.64
N ALA A 85 -7.98 2.40 -6.79
CA ALA A 85 -7.77 3.78 -6.34
C ALA A 85 -8.59 4.82 -7.14
N ARG A 86 -9.17 4.43 -8.28
CA ARG A 86 -10.14 5.25 -9.03
C ARG A 86 -11.57 4.72 -8.82
N LEU A 87 -11.75 3.41 -8.93
CA LEU A 87 -13.05 2.76 -8.87
C LEU A 87 -13.70 2.88 -7.49
N LEU A 88 -12.99 2.56 -6.41
CA LEU A 88 -13.58 2.56 -5.07
C LEU A 88 -13.96 3.97 -4.61
N PRO A 89 -13.14 5.02 -4.78
CA PRO A 89 -13.57 6.40 -4.50
C PRO A 89 -14.76 6.85 -5.35
N ALA A 90 -14.84 6.42 -6.62
CA ALA A 90 -15.96 6.75 -7.49
C ALA A 90 -17.27 6.11 -6.98
N ILE A 91 -17.22 4.85 -6.53
CA ILE A 91 -18.35 4.18 -5.87
C ILE A 91 -18.70 4.94 -4.58
N ASP A 92 -17.72 5.21 -3.71
CA ASP A 92 -17.94 5.92 -2.46
C ASP A 92 -18.63 7.29 -2.67
N ASN A 93 -18.22 8.04 -3.70
CA ASN A 93 -18.80 9.33 -4.06
C ASN A 93 -20.22 9.20 -4.63
N ALA A 94 -20.49 8.18 -5.45
CA ALA A 94 -21.83 7.91 -5.94
C ALA A 94 -22.78 7.60 -4.78
N TYR A 95 -22.35 6.75 -3.84
CA TYR A 95 -23.12 6.41 -2.64
C TYR A 95 -23.32 7.61 -1.72
N ALA A 96 -22.30 8.44 -1.48
CA ALA A 96 -22.43 9.67 -0.70
C ALA A 96 -23.40 10.67 -1.36
N THR A 97 -23.41 10.75 -2.69
CA THR A 97 -24.37 11.58 -3.44
C THR A 97 -25.79 11.06 -3.30
N ILE A 98 -25.99 9.74 -3.39
CA ILE A 98 -27.29 9.10 -3.18
C ILE A 98 -27.77 9.32 -1.75
N GLU A 99 -26.88 9.20 -0.76
CA GLU A 99 -27.20 9.48 0.63
C GLU A 99 -27.67 10.93 0.80
N SER A 100 -26.88 11.89 0.31
CA SER A 100 -27.19 13.31 0.45
C SER A 100 -28.52 13.69 -0.20
N VAL A 101 -28.82 13.20 -1.40
CA VAL A 101 -30.06 13.50 -2.13
C VAL A 101 -31.25 12.72 -1.56
N GLY A 102 -31.01 11.49 -1.10
CA GLY A 102 -32.04 10.61 -0.54
C GLY A 102 -32.54 11.05 0.84
N ARG A 103 -31.74 11.81 1.61
CA ARG A 103 -32.12 12.30 2.95
C ARG A 103 -33.46 13.03 3.00
N GLU A 104 -33.81 13.78 1.96
CA GLU A 104 -35.10 14.49 1.87
C GLU A 104 -36.30 13.55 1.67
N HIS A 105 -36.05 12.32 1.24
CA HIS A 105 -37.06 11.34 0.83
C HIS A 105 -37.14 10.13 1.76
N ILE A 106 -36.29 10.09 2.79
CA ILE A 106 -36.17 9.00 3.77
C ILE A 106 -37.03 9.29 5.00
N ASP A 107 -37.69 8.25 5.49
CA ASP A 107 -38.30 8.28 6.81
C ASP A 107 -37.19 8.40 7.89
N PRO A 108 -37.29 9.33 8.86
CA PRO A 108 -36.30 9.48 9.94
C PRO A 108 -35.95 8.19 10.70
N ALA A 109 -36.80 7.18 10.67
CA ALA A 109 -36.54 5.86 11.26
C ALA A 109 -35.49 5.03 10.52
N PHE A 110 -35.13 5.38 9.29
CA PHE A 110 -34.20 4.63 8.44
C PHE A 110 -32.92 5.43 8.14
N ARG A 111 -31.81 4.71 7.91
CA ARG A 111 -30.49 5.30 7.60
C ARG A 111 -29.88 4.63 6.37
N PHE A 112 -29.01 5.36 5.67
CA PHE A 112 -28.14 4.77 4.66
C PHE A 112 -27.06 3.93 5.34
N ASP A 113 -27.04 2.62 5.08
CA ASP A 113 -26.02 1.70 5.59
C ASP A 113 -24.97 1.44 4.48
N TYR A 114 -24.18 2.46 4.18
CA TYR A 114 -23.01 2.31 3.32
C TYR A 114 -21.76 2.68 4.09
N LYS A 115 -20.82 1.73 4.18
CA LYS A 115 -19.47 1.99 4.67
C LYS A 115 -18.58 2.25 3.47
N ARG A 116 -17.84 3.36 3.52
CA ARG A 116 -16.81 3.67 2.54
C ARG A 116 -15.87 2.48 2.38
N GLN A 117 -15.66 2.07 1.15
CA GLN A 117 -14.84 0.90 0.80
C GLN A 117 -13.40 1.32 0.55
N TRP A 118 -13.17 2.57 0.12
CA TRP A 118 -11.83 3.11 0.03
C TRP A 118 -11.32 3.53 1.40
N GLU A 119 -10.44 2.71 1.97
CA GLU A 119 -9.77 2.99 3.24
C GLU A 119 -8.51 3.86 3.07
N GLY A 120 -8.33 4.46 1.89
CA GLY A 120 -7.09 5.14 1.52
C GLY A 120 -6.05 4.18 0.95
N GLU A 121 -4.92 4.74 0.54
CA GLU A 121 -3.82 3.96 -0.01
C GLU A 121 -3.15 3.15 1.10
N LYS A 122 -3.24 1.82 1.02
CA LYS A 122 -2.48 0.93 1.90
C LYS A 122 -1.18 0.54 1.23
N THR A 123 -0.05 1.00 1.78
CA THR A 123 1.26 0.42 1.51
C THR A 123 1.30 -0.96 2.17
N LEU A 124 1.30 -2.02 1.36
CA LEU A 124 1.24 -3.39 1.89
C LEU A 124 2.51 -3.76 2.70
N PHE A 125 3.68 -3.18 2.37
CA PHE A 125 4.96 -3.64 2.94
C PHE A 125 6.02 -2.57 3.26
N GLY A 126 5.76 -1.26 3.09
CA GLY A 126 6.76 -0.21 3.37
C GLY A 126 6.80 0.91 2.33
N ASN A 127 7.99 1.31 1.87
CA ASN A 127 8.15 2.34 0.83
C ASN A 127 8.08 1.69 -0.56
N ALA A 128 7.14 2.12 -1.40
CA ALA A 128 6.96 1.61 -2.76
C ALA A 128 7.31 2.70 -3.78
N PHE A 129 8.27 2.42 -4.66
CA PHE A 129 8.79 3.40 -5.62
C PHE A 129 8.43 3.03 -7.06
N VAL A 130 8.10 4.05 -7.86
CA VAL A 130 7.72 3.93 -9.28
C VAL A 130 8.59 4.81 -10.17
N GLY A 131 8.74 4.43 -11.45
CA GLY A 131 9.33 5.28 -12.48
C GLY A 131 10.86 5.45 -12.42
N LEU A 132 11.54 4.75 -11.52
CA LEU A 132 13.01 4.64 -11.46
C LEU A 132 13.46 3.20 -11.73
N SER A 133 14.65 3.00 -12.29
CA SER A 133 15.20 1.65 -12.50
C SER A 133 15.70 1.03 -11.18
N LEU A 134 15.70 -0.31 -11.06
CA LEU A 134 16.26 -0.99 -9.89
C LEU A 134 17.72 -0.61 -9.61
N PRO A 135 18.63 -0.49 -10.60
CA PRO A 135 19.99 -0.01 -10.35
C PRO A 135 20.03 1.39 -9.71
N SER A 136 19.19 2.32 -10.18
CA SER A 136 19.10 3.67 -9.61
C SER A 136 18.57 3.63 -8.17
N LEU A 137 17.55 2.80 -7.91
CA LEU A 137 17.02 2.60 -6.56
C LEU A 137 18.10 2.02 -5.62
N LYS A 138 18.81 0.98 -6.06
CA LYS A 138 19.93 0.37 -5.32
C LYS A 138 20.98 1.43 -4.98
N GLU A 139 21.41 2.22 -5.96
CA GLU A 139 22.44 3.23 -5.75
C GLU A 139 22.05 4.26 -4.69
N ASN A 140 20.82 4.78 -4.75
CA ASN A 140 20.33 5.75 -3.76
C ASN A 140 20.23 5.13 -2.36
N ILE A 141 19.75 3.90 -2.22
CA ILE A 141 19.72 3.20 -0.93
C ILE A 141 21.14 3.02 -0.40
N VAL A 142 22.06 2.51 -1.22
CA VAL A 142 23.46 2.29 -0.82
C VAL A 142 24.12 3.59 -0.38
N ARG A 143 23.94 4.66 -1.14
CA ARG A 143 24.47 6.00 -0.83
C ARG A 143 23.93 6.53 0.50
N ALA A 144 22.63 6.39 0.74
CA ALA A 144 22.01 6.82 1.99
C ALA A 144 22.62 6.11 3.21
N TYR A 145 22.75 4.78 3.16
CA TYR A 145 23.38 4.01 4.25
C TYR A 145 24.88 4.32 4.38
N GLN A 146 25.61 4.48 3.28
CA GLN A 146 27.02 4.90 3.29
C GLN A 146 27.22 6.24 3.98
N SER A 147 26.40 7.24 3.64
CA SER A 147 26.47 8.58 4.24
C SER A 147 26.18 8.58 5.74
N ALA A 148 25.41 7.60 6.22
CA ALA A 148 25.11 7.39 7.63
C ALA A 148 26.17 6.57 8.39
N GLY A 149 27.26 6.17 7.73
CA GLY A 149 28.37 5.44 8.35
C GLY A 149 28.26 3.91 8.27
N PHE A 150 27.34 3.38 7.47
CA PHE A 150 27.32 1.96 7.14
C PHE A 150 28.27 1.64 5.99
N GLN A 151 28.82 0.44 5.98
CA GLN A 151 29.66 -0.08 4.90
C GLN A 151 28.85 -1.10 4.09
N PRO A 152 28.65 -0.94 2.78
CA PRO A 152 27.92 -1.91 1.98
C PRO A 152 28.71 -3.22 1.92
N ILE A 153 27.99 -4.33 2.04
CA ILE A 153 28.50 -5.67 1.77
C ILE A 153 28.09 -5.95 0.33
N GLU A 154 29.06 -5.95 -0.60
CA GLU A 154 28.78 -6.04 -2.03
C GLU A 154 27.92 -7.25 -2.36
N GLY A 155 26.83 -6.99 -3.08
CA GLY A 155 25.98 -7.99 -3.71
C GLY A 155 25.79 -7.60 -5.17
N GLU A 156 26.24 -8.45 -6.08
CA GLU A 156 25.84 -8.35 -7.47
C GLU A 156 24.42 -8.90 -7.62
N ALA A 157 23.59 -8.15 -8.34
CA ALA A 157 22.28 -8.62 -8.72
C ALA A 157 21.96 -8.14 -10.14
N PRO A 158 21.26 -8.96 -10.94
CA PRO A 158 20.81 -8.55 -12.25
C PRO A 158 20.00 -7.25 -12.18
N PRO A 159 20.09 -6.36 -13.19
CA PRO A 159 19.34 -5.09 -13.22
C PRO A 159 17.81 -5.23 -13.12
N LYS A 160 17.28 -6.45 -13.35
CA LYS A 160 15.85 -6.78 -13.26
C LYS A 160 15.56 -7.93 -12.29
N ALA A 161 16.33 -8.07 -11.21
CA ALA A 161 16.07 -9.10 -10.23
C ALA A 161 14.67 -8.91 -9.60
N PRO A 162 13.85 -9.98 -9.44
CA PRO A 162 12.56 -9.88 -8.76
C PRO A 162 12.72 -9.60 -7.26
N GLU A 163 13.89 -9.94 -6.72
CA GLU A 163 14.26 -9.73 -5.33
C GLU A 163 15.74 -9.33 -5.25
N LEU A 164 16.03 -8.34 -4.41
CA LEU A 164 17.39 -7.89 -4.11
C LEU A 164 17.52 -7.68 -2.61
N THR A 165 18.50 -8.33 -1.98
CA THR A 165 18.88 -8.04 -0.59
C THR A 165 20.14 -7.19 -0.58
N LEU A 166 20.06 -6.03 0.05
CA LEU A 166 21.19 -5.14 0.32
C LEU A 166 21.62 -5.35 1.77
N ALA A 167 22.88 -5.72 1.96
CA ALA A 167 23.47 -5.91 3.27
C ALA A 167 24.50 -4.82 3.56
N PHE A 168 24.56 -4.40 4.80
CA PHE A 168 25.39 -3.32 5.29
C PHE A 168 26.02 -3.73 6.62
N SER A 169 27.28 -3.37 6.85
CA SER A 169 27.95 -3.52 8.13
C SER A 169 27.98 -2.17 8.84
N PHE A 170 27.54 -2.12 10.10
CA PHE A 170 27.71 -0.95 10.96
C PHE A 170 28.80 -1.24 12.01
N PRO A 171 29.91 -0.49 12.03
CA PRO A 171 31.07 -0.83 12.85
C PRO A 171 30.76 -0.75 14.35
N VAL A 172 31.04 -1.84 15.07
CA VAL A 172 30.99 -1.85 16.55
C VAL A 172 32.06 -0.92 17.11
N ASP A 173 33.27 -1.02 16.55
CA ASP A 173 34.42 -0.19 16.81
C ASP A 173 34.88 0.41 15.47
N PRO A 174 34.91 1.76 15.31
CA PRO A 174 35.34 2.39 14.06
C PRO A 174 36.74 2.01 13.60
N ALA A 175 37.61 1.52 14.50
CA ALA A 175 38.98 1.12 14.20
C ALA A 175 39.13 -0.37 13.82
N LYS A 176 38.06 -1.18 13.86
CA LYS A 176 38.12 -2.62 13.59
C LYS A 176 37.13 -3.02 12.50
N GLU A 177 37.50 -4.04 11.74
CA GLU A 177 36.57 -4.70 10.83
C GLU A 177 35.52 -5.50 11.60
N GLY A 178 34.33 -5.60 11.02
CA GLY A 178 33.18 -6.28 11.61
C GLY A 178 32.20 -5.34 12.31
N GLY A 179 30.94 -5.77 12.39
CA GLY A 179 29.87 -4.87 12.74
C GLY A 179 28.51 -5.55 12.88
N VAL A 180 27.52 -4.74 13.22
CA VAL A 180 26.11 -5.13 13.14
C VAL A 180 25.75 -5.26 11.67
N VAL A 181 25.20 -6.39 11.25
CA VAL A 181 24.78 -6.60 9.86
C VAL A 181 23.35 -6.10 9.67
N TYR A 182 23.19 -4.96 9.02
CA TYR A 182 21.87 -4.44 8.67
C TYR A 182 21.47 -4.86 7.26
N LYS A 183 20.21 -5.23 7.05
CA LYS A 183 19.72 -5.70 5.76
C LYS A 183 18.43 -5.02 5.35
N VAL A 184 18.37 -4.65 4.08
CA VAL A 184 17.19 -4.11 3.41
C VAL A 184 16.86 -5.01 2.25
N LYS A 185 15.58 -5.33 2.08
CA LYS A 185 15.08 -6.16 0.99
C LYS A 185 14.29 -5.30 0.01
N VAL A 186 14.53 -5.51 -1.28
CA VAL A 186 13.79 -4.87 -2.37
C VAL A 186 13.03 -5.95 -3.13
N LEU A 187 11.70 -5.88 -3.09
CA LEU A 187 10.82 -6.72 -3.91
C LEU A 187 10.45 -5.91 -5.16
N SER A 188 10.79 -6.42 -6.34
CA SER A 188 10.77 -5.61 -7.56
C SER A 188 9.81 -6.16 -8.58
N GLN A 189 9.02 -5.26 -9.15
CA GLN A 189 8.24 -5.48 -10.35
C GLN A 189 8.56 -4.37 -11.34
N TYR A 190 8.38 -4.65 -12.63
CA TYR A 190 8.84 -3.75 -13.69
C TYR A 190 7.75 -3.44 -14.69
N ASP A 191 7.76 -2.21 -15.22
CA ASP A 191 6.97 -1.84 -16.40
C ASP A 191 7.65 -2.34 -17.69
N ALA A 192 7.02 -2.05 -18.83
CA ALA A 192 7.53 -2.44 -20.15
C ALA A 192 8.92 -1.86 -20.45
N ASP A 193 9.23 -0.68 -19.90
CA ASP A 193 10.50 0.02 -20.08
C ASP A 193 11.57 -0.44 -19.08
N GLY A 194 11.20 -1.31 -18.12
CA GLY A 194 12.10 -1.84 -17.10
C GLY A 194 12.28 -0.96 -15.87
N HIS A 195 11.42 0.04 -15.66
CA HIS A 195 11.38 0.83 -14.43
C HIS A 195 10.53 0.11 -13.38
N CYS A 196 10.79 0.42 -12.12
CA CYS A 196 10.02 -0.05 -10.99
C CYS A 196 8.54 0.24 -11.19
N TYR A 197 7.74 -0.82 -11.09
CA TYR A 197 6.29 -0.79 -11.17
C TYR A 197 5.63 -1.73 -10.14
N PRO A 198 5.78 -1.44 -8.85
CA PRO A 198 6.82 -0.66 -8.19
C PRO A 198 7.94 -1.59 -7.69
N CYS A 199 8.94 -0.99 -7.08
CA CYS A 199 9.90 -1.71 -6.25
C CYS A 199 9.62 -1.34 -4.79
N GLU A 200 9.35 -2.34 -3.96
CA GLU A 200 9.03 -2.18 -2.54
C GLU A 200 10.28 -2.41 -1.70
N VAL A 201 10.56 -1.47 -0.81
CA VAL A 201 11.72 -1.51 0.09
C VAL A 201 11.25 -1.82 1.51
N ILE A 202 11.77 -2.89 2.06
CA ILE A 202 11.39 -3.46 3.35
C ILE A 202 12.63 -3.62 4.23
N GLU A 203 12.53 -3.25 5.50
CA GLU A 203 13.57 -3.59 6.49
C GLU A 203 13.58 -5.11 6.72
N TYR A 204 14.73 -5.74 6.48
CA TYR A 204 14.92 -7.19 6.67
C TYR A 204 16.03 -7.45 7.68
N PHE A 205 16.00 -6.68 8.76
CA PHE A 205 17.02 -6.67 9.80
C PHE A 205 16.70 -7.66 10.93
N ASP A 206 17.69 -8.45 11.34
CA ASP A 206 17.62 -9.27 12.55
C ASP A 206 18.27 -8.52 13.72
N PRO A 207 17.53 -8.04 14.74
CA PRO A 207 18.13 -7.40 15.90
C PRO A 207 18.81 -8.37 16.87
N HIS A 208 18.56 -9.68 16.76
CA HIS A 208 19.00 -10.71 17.71
C HIS A 208 20.35 -11.34 17.36
N GLN A 209 21.20 -10.60 16.65
CA GLN A 209 22.51 -11.06 16.23
C GLN A 209 23.42 -11.27 17.43
N GLN A 210 24.31 -12.26 17.35
CA GLN A 210 25.40 -12.34 18.31
C GLN A 210 26.37 -11.20 18.05
N LEU A 211 26.48 -10.29 19.03
CA LEU A 211 27.39 -9.16 18.98
C LEU A 211 28.60 -9.43 19.87
N PRO A 212 29.77 -8.84 19.55
CA PRO A 212 30.93 -8.90 20.43
C PRO A 212 30.56 -8.38 21.83
N PRO A 213 31.14 -8.94 22.92
CA PRO A 213 30.89 -8.48 24.27
C PRO A 213 31.13 -6.98 24.41
N ALA A 214 30.25 -6.29 25.14
CA ALA A 214 30.25 -4.82 25.28
C ALA A 214 31.62 -4.24 25.70
N GLY A 215 32.46 -5.01 26.41
CA GLY A 215 33.81 -4.63 26.85
C GLY A 215 34.90 -4.58 25.78
N LEU A 216 34.62 -4.99 24.53
CA LEU A 216 35.56 -4.90 23.39
C LEU A 216 35.18 -3.80 22.39
N SER A 217 34.08 -3.09 22.62
CA SER A 217 33.70 -1.89 21.87
C SER A 217 34.54 -0.71 22.38
N GLY A 218 35.76 -0.61 21.86
CA GLY A 218 36.79 0.36 22.25
C GLY A 218 36.48 1.81 21.88
N VAL A 219 35.22 2.25 22.01
CA VAL A 219 34.86 3.63 21.75
C VAL A 219 34.87 4.39 23.07
N VAL A 220 35.83 5.29 23.23
CA VAL A 220 35.92 6.31 24.29
C VAL A 220 34.79 7.37 24.16
N SER A 221 33.70 7.04 23.46
CA SER A 221 32.55 7.91 23.22
C SER A 221 31.50 7.69 24.30
N ARG A 222 30.84 8.78 24.72
CA ARG A 222 29.73 8.73 25.68
C ARG A 222 28.49 7.99 25.13
N ALA A 223 28.41 7.70 23.83
CA ALA A 223 27.25 7.08 23.19
C ALA A 223 27.41 5.56 23.02
N SER A 224 26.39 4.79 23.44
CA SER A 224 26.34 3.34 23.26
C SER A 224 26.27 2.92 21.78
N LEU A 225 26.66 1.68 21.47
CA LEU A 225 26.51 1.10 20.13
C LEU A 225 25.07 1.23 19.60
N GLU A 226 24.09 0.89 20.44
CA GLU A 226 22.66 1.01 20.16
C GLU A 226 22.26 2.43 19.76
N SER A 227 22.75 3.44 20.50
CA SER A 227 22.46 4.84 20.23
C SER A 227 23.05 5.29 18.88
N ARG A 228 24.32 4.94 18.62
CA ARG A 228 24.99 5.26 17.36
C ARG A 228 24.30 4.59 16.17
N PHE A 229 23.97 3.31 16.30
CA PHE A 229 23.28 2.55 15.27
C PHE A 229 21.88 3.11 14.98
N THR A 230 21.09 3.42 16.02
CA THR A 230 19.76 4.01 15.85
C THR A 230 19.83 5.37 15.15
N ALA A 231 20.78 6.23 15.56
CA ALA A 231 20.99 7.53 14.93
C ALA A 231 21.39 7.39 13.45
N ALA A 232 22.31 6.48 13.14
CA ALA A 232 22.73 6.19 11.77
C ALA A 232 21.57 5.65 10.91
N ARG A 233 20.79 4.69 11.43
CA ARG A 233 19.59 4.17 10.75
C ARG A 233 18.61 5.30 10.42
N ASN A 234 18.31 6.17 11.39
CA ASN A 234 17.40 7.29 11.17
C ASN A 234 17.96 8.27 10.12
N ALA A 235 19.25 8.59 10.16
CA ALA A 235 19.89 9.43 9.16
C ALA A 235 19.83 8.82 7.75
N ALA A 236 20.02 7.50 7.62
CA ALA A 236 19.88 6.80 6.34
C ALA A 236 18.45 6.90 5.79
N TYR A 237 17.42 6.69 6.62
CA TYR A 237 16.03 6.85 6.20
C TYR A 237 15.66 8.30 5.82
N GLU A 238 16.19 9.30 6.53
CA GLU A 238 15.99 10.71 6.16
C GLU A 238 16.67 11.08 4.84
N SER A 239 17.87 10.57 4.59
CA SER A 239 18.54 10.72 3.29
C SER A 239 17.73 10.03 2.18
N MET A 240 17.27 8.79 2.41
CA MET A 240 16.40 8.07 1.47
C MET A 240 15.12 8.85 1.18
N ARG A 241 14.48 9.42 2.21
CA ARG A 241 13.29 10.26 2.05
C ARG A 241 13.58 11.42 1.12
N THR A 242 14.63 12.19 1.40
CA THR A 242 15.02 13.36 0.61
C THR A 242 15.26 13.02 -0.86
N ASP A 243 15.94 11.91 -1.13
CA ASP A 243 16.33 11.55 -2.50
C ASP A 243 15.24 10.81 -3.29
N LEU A 244 14.39 10.03 -2.59
CA LEU A 244 13.47 9.09 -3.21
C LEU A 244 11.98 9.44 -3.07
N GLU A 245 11.60 10.42 -2.24
CA GLU A 245 10.20 10.79 -2.00
C GLU A 245 9.46 11.14 -3.30
N ARG A 246 10.13 11.80 -4.25
CA ARG A 246 9.53 12.13 -5.57
C ARG A 246 9.19 10.90 -6.42
N TYR A 247 9.81 9.76 -6.15
CA TYR A 247 9.57 8.50 -6.84
C TYR A 247 8.64 7.58 -6.05
N LEU A 248 8.17 8.02 -4.88
CA LEU A 248 7.14 7.27 -4.19
C LEU A 248 5.93 7.14 -5.10
N ARG A 249 5.28 6.00 -4.97
CA ARG A 249 3.98 5.79 -5.58
C ARG A 249 3.07 7.01 -5.33
N PRO A 250 2.34 7.50 -6.35
CA PRO A 250 1.43 8.62 -6.19
C PRO A 250 0.53 8.43 -4.97
N ARG A 251 0.39 9.50 -4.17
CA ARG A 251 -0.40 9.63 -2.93
C ARG A 251 0.01 8.70 -1.76
N SER A 252 1.15 8.03 -1.86
CA SER A 252 1.80 7.39 -0.70
C SER A 252 2.71 8.38 0.04
N VAL A 253 3.06 8.04 1.28
CA VAL A 253 3.95 8.83 2.13
C VAL A 253 5.16 7.98 2.49
N PHE A 254 6.34 8.61 2.57
CA PHE A 254 7.54 7.93 3.02
C PHE A 254 7.34 7.41 4.45
N SER A 255 7.62 6.13 4.66
CA SER A 255 7.47 5.47 5.95
C SER A 255 8.83 5.03 6.48
N VAL A 256 9.11 5.38 7.74
CA VAL A 256 10.25 4.84 8.47
C VAL A 256 9.77 3.60 9.23
N PRO A 257 10.36 2.41 9.02
CA PRO A 257 9.95 1.22 9.75
C PRO A 257 10.07 1.41 11.26
N PRO A 258 9.19 0.77 12.05
CA PRO A 258 9.19 0.91 13.51
C PRO A 258 10.56 0.54 14.08
N LYS A 259 10.90 1.12 15.25
CA LYS A 259 12.17 0.83 15.90
C LYS A 259 12.26 -0.67 16.20
N PRO A 260 13.32 -1.38 15.74
CA PRO A 260 13.51 -2.79 16.04
C PRO A 260 13.84 -3.00 17.52
N ALA A 261 13.84 -4.27 17.96
CA ALA A 261 14.33 -4.62 19.29
C ALA A 261 15.81 -4.17 19.47
N PRO A 262 16.26 -3.91 20.70
CA PRO A 262 17.64 -3.53 20.95
C PRO A 262 18.64 -4.53 20.37
N LEU A 263 19.77 -4.02 19.89
CA LEU A 263 20.87 -4.80 19.33
C LEU A 263 21.35 -5.89 20.30
N GLY A 264 21.44 -7.12 19.82
CA GLY A 264 21.92 -8.27 20.60
C GLY A 264 20.93 -8.74 21.67
N SER A 265 19.67 -8.27 21.62
CA SER A 265 18.61 -8.79 22.48
C SER A 265 18.42 -10.29 22.26
N PRO A 266 18.10 -11.07 23.31
CA PRO A 266 17.88 -12.50 23.17
C PRO A 266 16.71 -12.78 22.21
N ARG A 267 16.88 -13.77 21.35
CA ARG A 267 15.84 -14.18 20.39
C ARG A 267 14.60 -14.66 21.15
N PRO A 268 13.39 -14.18 20.81
CA PRO A 268 12.17 -14.65 21.46
C PRO A 268 12.01 -16.16 21.28
N PRO A 269 11.44 -16.86 22.28
CA PRO A 269 11.15 -18.28 22.14
C PRO A 269 10.19 -18.50 20.95
N PRO A 270 10.32 -19.62 20.22
CA PRO A 270 9.40 -19.93 19.14
C PRO A 270 7.96 -19.96 19.68
N MET A 271 7.05 -19.24 19.01
CA MET A 271 5.64 -19.31 19.36
C MET A 271 5.17 -20.76 19.20
N PRO A 272 4.41 -21.32 20.16
CA PRO A 272 3.78 -22.62 19.98
C PRO A 272 2.93 -22.57 18.71
N VAL A 273 3.12 -23.52 17.81
CA VAL A 273 2.22 -23.69 16.67
C VAL A 273 0.85 -24.02 17.26
N ALA A 274 -0.12 -23.10 17.09
CA ALA A 274 -1.50 -23.42 17.41
C ALA A 274 -1.92 -24.56 16.48
N ALA A 275 -2.12 -25.75 17.03
CA ALA A 275 -2.71 -26.85 16.29
C ALA A 275 -4.15 -26.45 15.96
N THR A 276 -4.40 -26.14 14.69
CA THR A 276 -5.74 -26.01 14.11
C THR A 276 -6.12 -27.28 13.39
#